data_AF-A0A6A2ZR18-F1
#
_entry.id   AF-A0A6A2ZR18-F1
#
_cell.length_a   1.000
_cell.length_b   1.000
_cell.length_c   1.000
_cell.angle_alpha   90.00
_cell.angle_beta   90.00
_cell.angle_gamma   90.00
#
_symmetry.space_group_name_H-M   'P 1'
#
loop_
_entity.id
_entity.type
_entity.pdbx_description
1 polymer ?
#
loop_
_entity_poly.entity_id
_entity_poly.type
_entity_poly.pdbx_seq_one_letter_code
_entity_poly.pdbx_strand_id
1 'polypeptide(L)'
;MGLGIPNCRIGQIIARAPSLFSYRVENSVKPTVRYLIEEVGINEHDLGKVKVVQLSPQILIQRIDISWNTCYMFLSKEFGAPRDSVVKMVKKHPQFLHYSIDERLLPRLNFLRSIGMHNSNILKVLTSLTQVSSLVPA
;
A
#
# COMPACT_ATOMS: atom_id res chain seq x y z
N MET A 1 -19.71 14.22 -6.46
CA MET A 1 -18.42 13.75 -7.00
C MET A 1 -18.39 12.23 -6.91
N GLY A 2 -18.14 11.55 -8.03
CA GLY A 2 -17.97 10.08 -8.05
C GLY A 2 -16.63 9.66 -7.44
N LEU A 3 -16.44 8.36 -7.17
CA LEU A 3 -15.25 7.80 -6.52
C LEU A 3 -13.94 7.90 -7.33
N GLY A 4 -13.93 8.57 -8.48
CA GLY A 4 -12.82 8.56 -9.43
C GLY A 4 -12.60 7.23 -10.14
N ILE A 5 -13.38 6.19 -9.82
CA ILE A 5 -13.27 4.84 -10.39
C ILE A 5 -14.20 4.73 -11.62
N PRO A 6 -13.69 4.29 -12.80
CA PRO A 6 -14.53 4.03 -13.96
C PRO A 6 -15.59 2.93 -13.69
N ASN A 7 -16.83 3.15 -14.11
CA ASN A 7 -17.94 2.20 -13.90
C ASN A 7 -17.63 0.77 -14.38
N CYS A 8 -16.91 0.62 -15.49
CA CYS A 8 -16.52 -0.69 -16.03
C CYS A 8 -15.60 -1.51 -15.10
N ARG A 9 -14.95 -0.87 -14.12
CA ARG A 9 -14.06 -1.53 -13.16
C ARG A 9 -14.74 -1.88 -11.84
N ILE A 10 -15.91 -1.31 -11.54
CA ILE A 10 -16.63 -1.54 -10.29
C ILE A 10 -16.96 -3.03 -10.13
N GLY A 11 -17.46 -3.68 -11.18
CA GLY A 11 -17.78 -5.12 -11.13
C GLY A 11 -16.57 -6.01 -10.79
N GLN A 12 -15.38 -5.68 -11.30
CA GLN A 12 -14.14 -6.43 -10.99
C GLN A 12 -13.70 -6.24 -9.54
N ILE A 13 -13.86 -5.03 -9.00
CA ILE A 13 -13.53 -4.71 -7.61
C ILE A 13 -14.45 -5.49 -6.66
N ILE A 14 -15.75 -5.48 -6.95
CA ILE A 14 -16.76 -6.23 -6.19
C ILE A 14 -16.48 -7.73 -6.24
N ALA A 15 -16.16 -8.29 -7.41
CA ALA A 15 -15.85 -9.72 -7.54
C ALA A 15 -14.64 -10.15 -6.69
N ARG A 16 -13.66 -9.26 -6.49
CA ARG A 16 -12.45 -9.53 -5.68
C ARG A 16 -12.63 -9.24 -4.19
N ALA A 17 -13.60 -8.41 -3.82
CA ALA A 17 -13.98 -8.18 -2.43
C ALA A 17 -15.51 -8.04 -2.30
N PRO A 18 -16.23 -9.18 -2.28
CA PRO A 18 -17.68 -9.17 -2.12
C PRO A 18 -18.14 -8.50 -0.84
N SER A 19 -17.29 -8.47 0.19
CA SER A 19 -17.54 -7.75 1.44
C SER A 19 -17.78 -6.25 1.25
N LEU A 20 -17.35 -5.63 0.13
CA LEU A 20 -17.67 -4.24 -0.15
C LEU A 20 -19.17 -3.94 -0.15
N PHE A 21 -20.04 -4.92 -0.44
CA PHE A 21 -21.50 -4.76 -0.35
C PHE A 21 -22.00 -4.47 1.07
N SER A 22 -21.27 -4.88 2.11
CA SER A 22 -21.66 -4.59 3.50
C SER A 22 -21.26 -3.18 3.96
N TYR A 23 -20.50 -2.43 3.15
CA TYR A 23 -20.01 -1.10 3.51
C TYR A 23 -20.78 0.00 2.78
N ARG A 24 -21.07 1.10 3.49
CA ARG A 24 -21.67 2.30 2.87
C ARG A 24 -20.59 3.11 2.17
N VAL A 25 -20.79 3.38 0.89
CA VAL A 25 -19.85 4.17 0.07
C VAL A 25 -19.57 5.54 0.70
N GLU A 26 -20.61 6.19 1.21
CA GLU A 26 -20.56 7.53 1.79
C GLU A 26 -19.65 7.62 3.01
N ASN A 27 -19.70 6.60 3.87
CA ASN A 27 -19.11 6.65 5.20
C ASN A 27 -17.85 5.80 5.33
N SER A 28 -17.58 4.91 4.37
CA SER A 28 -16.41 4.01 4.41
C SER A 28 -15.49 4.23 3.23
N VAL A 29 -16.02 4.27 2.00
CA VAL A 29 -15.18 4.33 0.80
C VAL A 29 -14.72 5.75 0.49
N LYS A 30 -15.64 6.74 0.50
CA LYS A 30 -15.31 8.15 0.22
C LYS A 30 -14.25 8.71 1.19
N PRO A 31 -14.34 8.50 2.52
CA PRO A 31 -13.31 8.98 3.44
C PRO A 31 -11.93 8.38 3.17
N THR A 32 -11.88 7.08 2.84
CA THR A 32 -10.64 6.38 2.49
C THR A 32 -10.03 6.92 1.20
N VAL A 33 -10.84 7.13 0.16
CA VAL A 33 -10.38 7.74 -1.10
C VAL A 33 -9.82 9.14 -0.85
N ARG A 34 -10.53 9.95 -0.06
CA ARG A 34 -10.07 11.29 0.31
C ARG A 34 -8.73 11.24 1.06
N TYR A 35 -8.59 10.34 2.04
CA TYR A 35 -7.33 10.15 2.77
C TYR A 35 -6.16 9.78 1.84
N LEU A 36 -6.39 8.89 0.87
CA LEU A 36 -5.35 8.51 -0.10
C LEU A 36 -4.91 9.70 -0.98
N ILE A 37 -5.82 10.63 -1.29
CA ILE A 37 -5.51 11.80 -2.12
C ILE A 37 -4.84 12.88 -1.29
N GLU A 38 -5.52 13.32 -0.24
CA GLU A 38 -5.16 14.51 0.53
C GLU A 38 -3.99 14.23 1.48
N GLU A 39 -4.03 13.09 2.18
CA GLU A 39 -3.00 12.76 3.18
C GLU A 39 -1.86 11.97 2.55
N VAL A 40 -2.15 10.88 1.84
CA VAL A 40 -1.08 10.03 1.27
C VAL A 40 -0.41 10.72 0.07
N GLY A 41 -1.13 11.54 -0.70
CA GLY A 41 -0.60 12.22 -1.89
C GLY A 41 -0.72 11.38 -3.18
N ILE A 42 -1.65 10.42 -3.22
CA ILE A 42 -1.97 9.68 -4.44
C ILE A 42 -2.93 10.53 -5.28
N ASN A 43 -2.46 11.06 -6.40
CA ASN A 43 -3.31 11.86 -7.27
C ASN A 43 -4.52 11.07 -7.81
N GLU A 44 -5.60 11.78 -8.13
CA GLU A 44 -6.87 11.21 -8.58
C GLU A 44 -6.75 10.37 -9.85
N HIS A 45 -5.87 10.76 -10.77
CA HIS A 45 -5.66 10.03 -12.02
C HIS A 45 -5.04 8.64 -11.78
N ASP A 46 -4.08 8.55 -10.86
CA ASP A 46 -3.51 7.27 -10.41
C ASP A 46 -4.50 6.49 -9.56
N LEU A 47 -5.47 7.18 -8.95
CA LEU A 47 -6.62 6.62 -8.22
C LEU A 47 -7.74 6.09 -9.14
N GLY A 48 -7.90 6.65 -10.35
CA GLY A 48 -8.84 6.15 -11.37
C GLY A 48 -8.25 5.07 -12.29
N LYS A 49 -6.93 5.06 -12.47
CA LYS A 49 -6.19 3.97 -13.14
C LYS A 49 -5.96 2.74 -12.25
N VAL A 50 -6.35 2.79 -10.97
CA VAL A 50 -5.81 2.00 -9.86
C VAL A 50 -5.59 0.52 -10.10
N LYS A 51 -4.31 0.20 -10.26
CA LYS A 51 -3.71 -0.99 -9.67
C LYS A 51 -4.04 -1.10 -8.17
N VAL A 52 -4.10 -0.01 -7.42
CA VAL A 52 -4.29 -0.06 -5.95
C VAL A 52 -5.60 -0.75 -5.51
N VAL A 53 -6.76 -0.25 -5.95
CA VAL A 53 -8.07 -0.81 -5.60
C VAL A 53 -8.34 -2.13 -6.33
N GLN A 54 -7.83 -2.34 -7.56
CA GLN A 54 -7.95 -3.64 -8.22
C GLN A 54 -7.07 -4.73 -7.58
N LEU A 55 -5.84 -4.40 -7.18
CA LEU A 55 -4.91 -5.35 -6.57
C LEU A 55 -5.27 -5.63 -5.11
N SER A 56 -5.82 -4.64 -4.41
CA SER A 56 -6.22 -4.78 -3.01
C SER A 56 -7.46 -3.94 -2.71
N PRO A 57 -8.67 -4.45 -3.06
CA PRO A 57 -9.92 -3.75 -2.73
C PRO A 57 -10.11 -3.56 -1.22
N GLN A 58 -9.47 -4.45 -0.44
CA GLN A 58 -9.42 -4.45 1.02
C GLN A 58 -8.93 -3.10 1.58
N ILE A 59 -8.10 -2.33 0.85
CA ILE A 59 -7.62 -1.04 1.35
C ILE A 59 -8.76 -0.03 1.54
N LEU A 60 -9.89 -0.21 0.83
CA LEU A 60 -11.04 0.68 0.91
C LEU A 60 -11.89 0.46 2.16
N ILE A 61 -11.73 -0.69 2.81
CA ILE A 61 -12.55 -1.12 3.94
C ILE A 61 -11.74 -1.28 5.24
N GLN A 62 -10.42 -1.21 5.16
CA GLN A 62 -9.52 -1.24 6.31
C GLN A 62 -9.15 0.17 6.78
N ARG A 63 -8.62 0.26 8.01
CA ARG A 63 -8.08 1.51 8.58
C ARG A 63 -6.76 1.90 7.92
N ILE A 64 -6.89 2.47 6.72
CA ILE A 64 -5.75 2.85 5.88
C ILE A 64 -4.85 3.88 6.55
N ASP A 65 -5.41 4.72 7.41
CA ASP A 65 -4.71 5.73 8.20
C ASP A 65 -3.69 5.07 9.12
N ILE A 66 -4.08 4.02 9.83
CA ILE A 66 -3.18 3.28 10.72
C ILE A 66 -2.10 2.58 9.91
N SER A 67 -2.50 1.82 8.87
CA SER A 67 -1.56 1.08 8.03
C SER A 67 -0.54 1.98 7.32
N TRP A 68 -0.99 3.09 6.75
CA TRP A 68 -0.12 4.07 6.11
C TRP A 68 0.84 4.71 7.10
N ASN A 69 0.34 5.24 8.22
CA ASN A 69 1.18 5.91 9.20
C ASN A 69 2.23 4.96 9.78
N THR A 70 1.83 3.75 10.15
CA THR A 70 2.74 2.73 10.69
C THR A 70 3.83 2.39 9.68
N CYS A 71 3.47 2.11 8.43
CA CYS A 71 4.42 1.80 7.37
C CYS A 71 5.36 2.99 7.05
N TYR A 72 4.81 4.19 6.90
CA TYR A 72 5.58 5.39 6.57
C TYR A 72 6.54 5.76 7.69
N MET A 73 6.09 5.76 8.94
CA MET A 73 6.93 6.07 10.09
C MET A 73 8.07 5.08 10.24
N PHE A 74 7.81 3.78 10.04
CA PHE A 74 8.85 2.77 10.07
C PHE A 74 9.90 3.00 8.98
N LEU A 75 9.49 3.14 7.72
CA LEU A 75 10.43 3.32 6.61
C LEU A 75 11.20 4.66 6.70
N SER A 76 10.54 5.71 7.19
CA SER A 76 11.17 7.00 7.43
C SER A 76 12.23 6.91 8.53
N LYS A 77 11.91 6.27 9.67
CA LYS A 77 12.86 6.13 10.79
C LYS A 77 14.02 5.17 10.48
N GLU A 78 13.74 4.01 9.88
CA GLU A 78 14.74 2.97 9.63
C GLU A 78 15.65 3.27 8.43
N PHE A 79 15.09 3.90 7.39
CA PHE A 79 15.77 4.07 6.10
C PHE A 79 15.91 5.52 5.65
N GLY A 80 15.39 6.49 6.40
CA GLY A 80 15.33 7.88 5.95
C GLY A 80 14.47 8.04 4.69
N ALA A 81 13.48 7.16 4.48
CA ALA A 81 12.75 7.08 3.23
C ALA A 81 11.93 8.36 2.98
N PRO A 82 12.16 9.07 1.85
CA PRO A 82 11.33 10.21 1.49
C PRO A 82 9.88 9.79 1.27
N ARG A 83 8.92 10.64 1.66
CA ARG A 83 7.49 10.38 1.49
C ARG A 83 7.14 9.92 0.07
N ASP A 84 7.64 10.62 -0.94
CA ASP A 84 7.38 10.31 -2.35
C ASP A 84 7.83 8.91 -2.76
N SER A 85 8.92 8.41 -2.17
CA SER A 85 9.41 7.05 -2.42
C SER A 85 8.45 6.00 -1.85
N VAL A 86 7.92 6.26 -0.65
CA VAL A 86 6.92 5.39 0.00
C VAL A 86 5.59 5.44 -0.75
N VAL A 87 5.14 6.62 -1.17
CA VAL A 87 3.94 6.78 -2.01
C VAL A 87 4.09 6.00 -3.33
N LYS A 88 5.24 6.13 -4.00
CA LYS A 88 5.54 5.40 -5.23
C LYS A 88 5.51 3.88 -5.02
N MET A 89 6.01 3.40 -3.88
CA MET A 89 5.98 1.98 -3.51
C MET A 89 4.53 1.51 -3.30
N VAL A 90 3.72 2.22 -2.50
CA VAL A 90 2.32 1.87 -2.23
C VAL A 90 1.46 1.88 -3.50
N LYS A 91 1.66 2.86 -4.39
CA LYS A 91 0.97 2.92 -5.69
C LYS A 91 1.23 1.69 -6.55
N LYS A 92 2.43 1.13 -6.48
CA LYS A 92 2.78 -0.10 -7.21
C LYS A 92 2.26 -1.34 -6.46
N HIS A 93 2.36 -1.38 -5.14
CA HIS A 93 2.08 -2.55 -4.29
C HIS A 93 1.30 -2.18 -3.03
N PRO A 94 -0.01 -1.97 -3.17
CA PRO A 94 -0.86 -1.58 -2.05
C PRO A 94 -0.88 -2.63 -0.93
N GLN A 95 -0.65 -3.91 -1.25
CA GLN A 95 -0.60 -4.99 -0.25
C GLN A 95 0.50 -4.81 0.80
N PHE A 96 1.51 -3.97 0.54
CA PHE A 96 2.57 -3.69 1.50
C PHE A 96 2.03 -3.03 2.78
N LEU A 97 0.93 -2.28 2.67
CA LEU A 97 0.25 -1.68 3.81
C LEU A 97 -0.44 -2.70 4.74
N HIS A 98 -0.54 -3.97 4.31
CA HIS A 98 -1.07 -5.05 5.14
C HIS A 98 0.03 -5.89 5.79
N TYR A 99 1.31 -5.60 5.54
CA TYR A 99 2.39 -6.38 6.14
C TYR A 99 2.57 -5.96 7.59
N SER A 100 2.54 -6.95 8.48
CA SER A 100 3.05 -6.78 9.85
C SER A 100 4.52 -6.40 9.77
N ILE A 101 4.89 -5.30 10.42
CA ILE A 101 6.28 -4.85 10.46
C ILE A 101 7.11 -5.91 11.15
N ASP A 102 6.70 -6.34 12.34
CA ASP A 102 7.51 -7.20 13.19
C ASP A 102 7.60 -8.63 12.66
N GLU A 103 6.49 -9.17 12.15
CA GLU A 103 6.44 -10.58 11.73
C GLU A 103 6.89 -10.79 10.29
N ARG A 104 6.75 -9.77 9.42
CA ARG A 104 7.01 -9.93 7.99
C ARG A 104 8.13 -9.04 7.49
N LEU A 105 8.10 -7.75 7.81
CA LEU A 105 9.02 -6.82 7.20
C LEU A 105 10.41 -6.92 7.86
N LEU A 106 10.48 -6.81 9.18
CA LEU A 106 11.71 -6.78 9.94
C LEU A 106 12.60 -8.02 9.73
N PRO A 107 12.09 -9.27 9.73
CA PRO A 107 12.93 -10.45 9.47
C PRO A 107 13.57 -10.42 8.09
N ARG A 108 12.83 -9.96 7.06
CA ARG A 108 13.36 -9.83 5.68
C ARG A 108 14.44 -8.75 5.61
N LEU A 109 14.25 -7.63 6.29
CA LEU A 109 15.25 -6.55 6.33
C LEU A 109 16.51 -7.00 7.07
N ASN A 110 16.37 -7.73 8.17
CA ASN A 110 17.50 -8.27 8.91
C ASN A 110 18.27 -9.31 8.09
N PHE A 111 17.59 -10.16 7.32
CA PHE A 111 18.25 -11.06 6.38
C PHE A 111 19.03 -10.29 5.30
N LEU A 112 18.44 -9.25 4.71
CA LEU A 112 19.14 -8.42 3.73
C LEU A 112 20.36 -7.72 4.34
N ARG A 113 20.27 -7.26 5.59
CA ARG A 113 21.40 -6.70 6.34
C ARG A 113 22.48 -7.75 6.62
N SER A 114 22.10 -8.98 6.97
CA SER A 114 23.06 -10.04 7.31
C SER A 114 23.89 -10.52 6.11
N ILE A 115 23.36 -10.40 4.89
CA ILE A 115 24.11 -10.64 3.65
C ILE A 115 24.94 -9.42 3.18
N GLY A 116 25.08 -8.39 4.02
CA GLY A 116 25.91 -7.22 3.77
C GLY A 116 25.23 -6.10 2.98
N MET A 117 23.90 -6.13 2.80
CA MET A 117 23.20 -5.10 2.04
C MET A 117 22.97 -3.83 2.88
N HIS A 118 23.44 -2.68 2.38
CA HIS A 118 23.24 -1.40 3.05
C HIS A 118 21.78 -0.92 2.98
N ASN A 119 21.36 -0.13 3.99
CA ASN A 119 20.01 0.42 4.09
C ASN A 119 19.55 1.18 2.82
N SER A 120 20.45 1.90 2.15
CA SER A 120 20.14 2.60 0.89
C SER A 120 19.79 1.64 -0.25
N ASN A 121 20.47 0.49 -0.34
CA ASN A 121 20.18 -0.57 -1.29
C ASN A 121 18.89 -1.32 -0.90
N ILE A 122 18.66 -1.56 0.40
CA ILE A 122 17.42 -2.15 0.90
C ILE A 122 16.22 -1.29 0.53
N LEU A 123 16.29 0.02 0.75
CA LEU A 123 15.22 0.94 0.38
C LEU A 123 14.99 0.94 -1.13
N LYS A 124 16.05 0.90 -1.95
CA LYS A 124 15.92 0.73 -3.41
C LYS A 124 15.22 -0.58 -3.74
N VAL A 125 15.59 -1.70 -3.12
CA VAL A 125 14.93 -2.99 -3.35
C VAL A 125 13.45 -2.92 -2.98
N LEU A 126 13.10 -2.40 -1.80
CA LEU A 126 11.69 -2.25 -1.39
C LEU A 126 10.86 -1.36 -2.34
N THR A 127 11.46 -0.29 -2.86
CA THR A 127 10.77 0.68 -3.74
C THR A 127 10.79 0.28 -5.22
N SER A 128 11.71 -0.61 -5.64
CA SER A 128 11.94 -1.03 -7.02
C SER A 128 11.44 -2.44 -7.33
N LEU A 129 11.66 -3.38 -6.41
CA LEU A 129 11.41 -4.81 -6.56
C LEU A 129 10.36 -5.23 -5.55
N THR A 130 9.31 -5.84 -6.07
CA THR A 130 8.07 -6.05 -5.31
C THR A 130 7.68 -7.51 -5.23
N GLN A 131 8.72 -8.35 -5.30
CA GLN A 131 8.73 -9.77 -4.98
C GLN A 131 9.66 -10.05 -3.79
N VAL A 132 10.02 -9.05 -2.95
CA VAL A 132 10.80 -9.33 -1.72
C VAL A 132 10.07 -10.31 -0.78
N SER A 133 8.76 -10.46 -0.99
CA SER A 133 7.93 -11.50 -0.40
C SER A 133 8.48 -12.92 -0.58
N SER A 134 9.16 -13.22 -1.71
CA SER A 134 9.69 -14.54 -2.06
C SER A 134 11.19 -14.72 -1.80
N LEU A 135 11.88 -13.69 -1.28
CA LEU A 135 13.36 -13.68 -1.19
C LEU A 135 13.93 -14.27 0.12
N VAL A 136 13.12 -14.90 0.97
CA VAL A 136 13.62 -15.60 2.17
C VAL A 136 13.09 -17.04 2.16
N PRO A 137 13.95 -18.06 2.36
CA PRO A 137 13.51 -19.43 2.53
C PRO A 137 12.57 -19.54 3.73
N ALA A 138 11.52 -20.35 3.61
CA ALA A 138 10.64 -20.73 4.71
C ALA A 138 11.43 -21.47 5.81
#